data_AF-A0A094IMG5-F1
#
_entry.id   AF-A0A094IMG5-F1
#
_cell.length_a   1.000
_cell.length_b   1.000
_cell.length_c   1.000
_cell.angle_alpha   90.00
_cell.angle_beta   90.00
_cell.angle_gamma   90.00
#
_symmetry.space_group_name_H-M   'P 1'
#
loop_
_entity.id
_entity.type
_entity.pdbx_description
1 polymer ?
#
loop_
_entity_poly.entity_id
_entity_poly.type
_entity_poly.pdbx_seq_one_letter_code
_entity_poly.pdbx_strand_id
1 'polypeptide(L)'
;MQLSISLHAVLLCLSLATAASLPADANLSKRQGRIPSKINLGTYNNLWVAWINGVDPCKKKTYIPGPTGQDLPGDQNPCNVRFSVPDTDYQYSMQGCGSDGLWIMRNGVENVGDCYWAPGNNACVAGESFKGQWQCVLNDGNM
;
A
#
# COMPACT_ATOMS: atom_id res chain seq x y z
N MET A 1 -12.15 -66.99 -52.83
CA MET A 1 -12.09 -67.32 -51.39
C MET A 1 -11.95 -66.02 -50.61
N GLN A 2 -12.82 -65.84 -49.62
CA GLN A 2 -12.92 -64.68 -48.73
C GLN A 2 -11.67 -64.50 -47.87
N LEU A 3 -11.38 -63.24 -47.51
CA LEU A 3 -11.14 -62.86 -46.11
C LEU A 3 -11.36 -61.35 -45.95
N SER A 4 -12.51 -61.02 -45.36
CA SER A 4 -12.90 -59.70 -44.90
C SER A 4 -12.19 -59.39 -43.58
N ILE A 5 -11.54 -58.22 -43.45
CA ILE A 5 -11.33 -57.60 -42.14
C ILE A 5 -11.56 -56.09 -42.29
N SER A 6 -12.71 -55.66 -41.78
CA SER A 6 -13.14 -54.28 -41.60
C SER A 6 -12.33 -53.65 -40.47
N LEU A 7 -11.48 -52.66 -40.78
CA LEU A 7 -10.81 -51.85 -39.76
C LEU A 7 -11.66 -50.62 -39.45
N HIS A 8 -12.68 -50.81 -38.61
CA HIS A 8 -13.21 -49.74 -37.78
C HIS A 8 -12.33 -49.64 -36.53
N ALA A 9 -11.59 -48.55 -36.35
CA ALA A 9 -11.08 -48.21 -35.02
C ALA A 9 -10.89 -46.70 -34.83
N VAL A 10 -12.00 -46.08 -34.40
CA VAL A 10 -12.06 -45.14 -33.26
C VAL A 10 -11.23 -43.85 -33.40
N LEU A 11 -11.82 -42.84 -34.04
CA LEU A 11 -11.59 -41.44 -33.68
C LEU A 11 -12.11 -41.21 -32.25
N LEU A 12 -11.19 -41.21 -31.28
CA LEU A 12 -11.49 -40.79 -29.90
C LEU A 12 -11.44 -39.24 -29.86
N CYS A 13 -12.59 -38.61 -30.08
CA CYS A 13 -12.77 -37.18 -29.79
C CYS A 13 -12.69 -36.96 -28.27
N LEU A 14 -11.50 -36.64 -27.75
CA LEU A 14 -11.36 -36.06 -26.40
C LEU A 14 -11.94 -34.64 -26.41
N SER A 15 -13.26 -34.54 -26.25
CA SER A 15 -13.90 -33.33 -25.77
C SER A 15 -13.70 -33.24 -24.26
N LEU A 16 -12.52 -32.76 -23.86
CA LEU A 16 -12.29 -32.35 -22.48
C LEU A 16 -13.03 -31.02 -22.26
N ALA A 17 -14.34 -31.13 -22.04
CA ALA A 17 -15.16 -30.03 -21.53
C ALA A 17 -14.65 -29.70 -20.12
N THR A 18 -13.64 -28.85 -20.06
CA THR A 18 -13.20 -28.25 -18.81
C THR A 18 -14.31 -27.29 -18.43
N ALA A 19 -15.20 -27.72 -17.54
CA ALA A 19 -16.10 -26.82 -16.86
C ALA A 19 -15.20 -25.83 -16.10
N ALA A 20 -15.02 -24.64 -16.68
CA ALA A 20 -14.44 -23.51 -15.99
C ALA A 20 -15.38 -23.20 -14.82
N SER A 21 -15.06 -23.75 -13.65
CA SER A 21 -15.59 -23.23 -12.41
C SER A 21 -15.10 -21.80 -12.34
N LEU A 22 -16.01 -20.86 -12.61
CA LEU A 22 -15.79 -19.45 -12.29
C LEU A 22 -15.34 -19.42 -10.82
N PRO A 23 -14.21 -18.77 -10.48
CA PRO A 23 -13.88 -18.58 -9.08
C PRO A 23 -15.11 -17.90 -8.45
N ALA A 24 -15.64 -18.53 -7.41
CA ALA A 24 -16.74 -17.98 -6.63
C ALA A 24 -16.42 -16.51 -6.35
N ASP A 25 -17.38 -15.62 -6.60
CA ASP A 25 -17.28 -14.22 -6.24
C ASP A 25 -16.71 -14.15 -4.83
N ALA A 26 -15.43 -13.78 -4.73
CA ALA A 26 -14.82 -13.49 -3.47
C ALA A 26 -15.68 -12.37 -2.92
N ASN A 27 -16.50 -12.68 -1.91
CA ASN A 27 -17.14 -11.68 -1.08
C ASN A 27 -15.99 -10.89 -0.47
N LEU A 28 -15.51 -9.87 -1.20
CA LEU A 28 -14.65 -8.84 -0.68
C LEU A 28 -15.47 -8.24 0.44
N SER A 29 -15.18 -8.70 1.67
CA SER A 29 -15.77 -8.17 2.89
C SER A 29 -15.58 -6.67 2.79
N LYS A 30 -16.69 -5.97 2.50
CA LYS A 30 -16.70 -4.55 2.21
C LYS A 30 -16.51 -3.79 3.51
N ARG A 31 -15.34 -3.94 4.15
CA ARG A 31 -14.75 -2.83 4.88
C ARG A 31 -14.19 -1.93 3.80
N GLN A 32 -15.00 -0.99 3.33
CA GLN A 32 -14.45 0.23 2.72
C GLN A 32 -13.67 0.90 3.84
N GLY A 33 -12.41 0.50 4.01
CA GLY A 33 -11.53 1.04 5.03
C GLY A 33 -11.51 2.55 4.91
N ARG A 34 -11.50 3.26 6.05
CA ARG A 34 -11.43 4.71 6.05
C ARG A 34 -10.16 5.14 5.30
N ILE A 35 -10.32 5.77 4.15
CA ILE A 35 -9.21 6.37 3.40
C ILE A 35 -8.93 7.74 4.02
N PRO A 36 -7.74 7.97 4.61
CA PRO A 36 -7.40 9.30 5.08
C PRO A 36 -7.18 10.22 3.87
N SER A 37 -7.48 11.52 4.00
CA SER A 37 -7.14 12.50 2.96
C SER A 37 -5.65 12.83 2.95
N LYS A 38 -5.00 12.77 4.12
CA LYS A 38 -3.58 13.08 4.28
C LYS A 38 -2.92 12.19 5.32
N ILE A 39 -1.73 11.70 4.99
CA ILE A 39 -0.85 10.92 5.87
C ILE A 39 0.40 11.74 6.15
N ASN A 40 0.76 11.88 7.42
CA ASN A 40 2.04 12.45 7.82
C ASN A 40 3.05 11.33 8.05
N LEU A 41 4.29 11.57 7.64
CA LEU A 41 5.43 10.74 7.99
C LEU A 41 6.45 11.60 8.71
N GLY A 42 7.03 11.08 9.78
CA GLY A 42 8.03 11.79 10.57
C GLY A 42 8.80 10.82 11.43
N THR A 43 9.50 11.35 12.41
CA THR A 43 10.42 10.56 13.24
C THR A 43 9.99 10.61 14.70
N TYR A 44 10.26 9.52 15.42
CA TYR A 44 10.07 9.39 16.86
C TYR A 44 11.02 8.32 17.41
N ASN A 45 11.82 8.65 18.43
CA ASN A 45 12.80 7.75 19.05
C ASN A 45 13.70 7.03 18.02
N ASN A 46 14.24 7.77 17.06
CA ASN A 46 15.08 7.24 15.98
C ASN A 46 14.40 6.16 15.11
N LEU A 47 13.07 6.22 14.99
CA LEU A 47 12.29 5.40 14.09
C LEU A 47 11.38 6.27 13.24
N TRP A 48 11.14 5.84 12.01
CA TRP A 48 10.12 6.42 11.15
C TRP A 48 8.73 6.04 11.66
N VAL A 49 7.79 6.97 11.55
CA VAL A 49 6.41 6.75 11.97
C VAL A 49 5.42 7.45 11.04
N ALA A 50 4.24 6.87 10.90
CA ALA A 50 3.12 7.42 10.13
C ALA A 50 1.87 7.64 10.98
N TRP A 51 1.11 8.69 10.66
CA TRP A 51 -0.19 8.99 11.27
C TRP A 51 -1.11 9.75 10.31
N ILE A 52 -2.41 9.73 10.61
CA ILE A 52 -3.40 10.53 9.86
C ILE A 52 -3.25 11.99 10.27
N ASN A 53 -3.25 12.92 9.31
CA ASN A 53 -3.21 14.34 9.62
C ASN A 53 -4.39 14.77 10.52
N GLY A 54 -4.09 15.51 11.60
CA GLY A 54 -5.07 15.92 12.61
C GLY A 54 -5.31 14.89 13.72
N VAL A 55 -4.73 13.68 13.63
CA VAL A 55 -4.70 12.71 14.73
C VAL A 55 -3.44 12.90 15.56
N ASP A 56 -3.58 12.85 16.88
CA ASP A 56 -2.47 12.90 17.84
C ASP A 56 -1.57 11.65 17.71
N PRO A 57 -0.33 11.80 17.20
CA PRO A 57 0.59 10.69 17.00
C PRO A 57 1.28 10.22 18.29
N CYS A 58 1.15 10.94 19.41
CA CYS A 58 1.49 10.40 20.72
C CYS A 58 0.54 9.26 21.10
N LYS A 59 -0.73 9.34 20.69
CA LYS A 59 -1.76 8.32 20.97
C LYS A 59 -1.86 7.27 19.87
N LYS A 60 -1.77 7.68 18.61
CA LYS A 60 -2.00 6.82 17.44
C LYS A 60 -1.00 7.10 16.34
N LYS A 61 -0.01 6.22 16.22
CA LYS A 61 0.97 6.19 15.14
C LYS A 61 1.33 4.74 14.82
N THR A 62 1.83 4.52 13.61
CA THR A 62 2.44 3.25 13.22
C THR A 62 3.93 3.45 13.04
N TYR A 63 4.74 2.52 13.52
CA TYR A 63 6.17 2.49 13.24
C TYR A 63 6.41 1.95 11.83
N ILE A 64 7.25 2.65 11.10
CA ILE A 64 7.72 2.24 9.78
C ILE A 64 9.10 1.62 9.99
N PRO A 65 9.31 0.33 9.64
CA PRO A 65 10.62 -0.30 9.74
C PRO A 65 11.66 0.44 8.92
N GLY A 66 12.87 0.56 9.44
CA GLY A 66 13.98 1.18 8.72
C GLY A 66 14.74 2.14 9.62
N PRO A 67 16.08 2.22 9.47
CA PRO A 67 16.86 3.14 10.27
C PRO A 67 16.45 4.57 9.94
N THR A 68 16.25 5.39 10.98
CA THR A 68 16.50 6.81 10.83
C THR A 68 18.01 6.97 10.99
N GLY A 69 18.74 7.41 9.97
CA GLY A 69 20.15 7.78 10.15
C GLY A 69 20.27 8.73 11.34
N GLN A 70 21.24 8.49 12.22
CA GLN A 70 21.61 9.44 13.29
C GLN A 70 21.89 10.78 12.59
N ASP A 71 21.10 11.82 12.89
CA ASP A 71 20.94 13.04 12.09
C ASP A 71 20.38 12.80 10.69
N LEU A 72 19.05 12.67 10.59
CA LEU A 72 18.37 12.68 9.30
C LEU A 72 18.46 14.08 8.67
N PRO A 73 19.14 14.24 7.53
CA PRO A 73 18.93 15.40 6.67
C PRO A 73 17.44 15.48 6.33
N GLY A 74 16.91 16.70 6.15
CA GLY A 74 15.48 16.87 5.85
C GLY A 74 15.04 16.06 4.61
N ASP A 75 15.94 15.84 3.69
CA ASP A 75 15.80 15.13 2.44
C ASP A 75 15.72 13.59 2.55
N GLN A 76 15.92 12.99 3.73
CA GLN A 76 15.70 11.55 3.92
C GLN A 76 14.22 11.19 4.17
N ASN A 77 13.81 10.02 3.68
CA ASN A 77 12.43 9.50 3.78
C ASN A 77 12.40 7.96 3.85
N PRO A 78 11.33 7.34 4.38
CA PRO A 78 11.22 5.90 4.54
C PRO A 78 10.82 5.19 3.24
N CYS A 79 11.72 5.22 2.27
CA CYS A 79 11.43 4.77 0.92
C CYS A 79 11.19 3.27 0.78
N ASN A 80 10.21 2.90 -0.04
CA ASN A 80 9.88 1.52 -0.41
C ASN A 80 9.62 0.58 0.78
N VAL A 81 9.35 1.14 1.95
CA VAL A 81 8.92 0.38 3.13
C VAL A 81 7.40 0.38 3.18
N ARG A 82 6.81 -0.82 3.33
CA ARG A 82 5.38 -0.94 3.59
C ARG A 82 5.07 -0.63 5.04
N PHE A 83 4.07 0.21 5.26
CA PHE A 83 3.56 0.55 6.58
C PHE A 83 2.04 0.66 6.56
N SER A 84 1.41 0.43 7.71
CA SER A 84 -0.01 0.70 7.90
C SER A 84 -0.22 2.08 8.51
N VAL A 85 -1.41 2.65 8.33
CA VAL A 85 -1.81 3.87 9.04
C VAL A 85 -2.91 3.51 10.03
N PRO A 86 -2.92 4.07 11.26
CA PRO A 86 -3.93 3.73 12.26
C PRO A 86 -5.35 3.95 11.74
N ASP A 87 -6.29 3.09 12.15
CA ASP A 87 -7.71 3.15 11.77
C ASP A 87 -7.96 3.02 10.24
N THR A 88 -7.03 2.43 9.49
CA THR A 88 -7.15 2.11 8.05
C THR A 88 -6.85 0.63 7.81
N ASP A 89 -7.48 0.05 6.77
CA ASP A 89 -7.24 -1.35 6.38
C ASP A 89 -6.14 -1.49 5.28
N TYR A 90 -5.53 -0.37 4.89
CA TYR A 90 -4.59 -0.30 3.77
C TYR A 90 -3.15 -0.30 4.26
N GLN A 91 -2.26 -0.85 3.42
CA GLN A 91 -0.83 -0.62 3.53
C GLN A 91 -0.41 0.47 2.55
N TYR A 92 0.61 1.22 2.92
CA TYR A 92 1.16 2.30 2.12
C TYR A 92 2.67 2.16 2.01
N SER A 93 3.26 2.72 0.97
CA SER A 93 4.72 2.89 0.85
C SER A 93 5.05 4.17 0.12
N MET A 94 6.05 4.93 0.60
CA MET A 94 6.56 6.10 -0.11
C MET A 94 7.53 5.66 -1.20
N GLN A 95 7.49 6.34 -2.35
CA GLN A 95 8.29 6.06 -3.54
C GLN A 95 8.89 7.35 -4.09
N GLY A 96 9.78 7.23 -5.08
CA GLY A 96 10.41 8.38 -5.76
C GLY A 96 11.62 8.95 -5.03
N CYS A 97 12.18 8.22 -4.09
CA CYS A 97 13.18 8.78 -3.18
C CYS A 97 14.52 9.00 -3.90
N GLY A 98 15.16 10.12 -3.57
CA GLY A 98 16.32 10.63 -4.31
C GLY A 98 15.95 11.36 -5.60
N SER A 99 14.66 11.60 -5.86
CA SER A 99 14.18 12.41 -6.98
C SER A 99 13.37 13.62 -6.49
N ASP A 100 13.07 14.54 -7.40
CA ASP A 100 12.29 15.75 -7.12
C ASP A 100 10.80 15.48 -6.85
N GLY A 101 10.33 14.25 -7.10
CA GLY A 101 8.92 13.86 -6.96
C GLY A 101 8.75 12.63 -6.07
N LEU A 102 8.09 12.80 -4.93
CA LEU A 102 7.71 11.70 -4.04
C LEU A 102 6.22 11.42 -4.19
N TRP A 103 5.87 10.14 -4.21
CA TRP A 103 4.47 9.70 -4.23
C TRP A 103 4.26 8.56 -3.23
N ILE A 104 3.00 8.28 -2.95
CA ILE A 104 2.60 7.20 -2.06
C ILE A 104 1.86 6.13 -2.86
N MET A 105 2.22 4.88 -2.62
CA MET A 105 1.51 3.72 -3.16
C MET A 105 0.61 3.12 -2.09
N ARG A 106 -0.55 2.61 -2.50
CA ARG A 106 -1.45 1.80 -1.68
C ARG A 106 -1.31 0.33 -2.06
N ASN A 107 -1.20 -0.52 -1.05
CA ASN A 107 -1.03 -1.97 -1.14
C ASN A 107 0.13 -2.39 -2.08
N GLY A 108 1.07 -1.47 -2.36
CA GLY A 108 2.19 -1.67 -3.29
C GLY A 108 1.81 -1.74 -4.76
N VAL A 109 0.60 -1.33 -5.16
CA VAL A 109 0.14 -1.42 -6.56
C VAL A 109 -0.31 -0.07 -7.11
N GLU A 110 -1.15 0.64 -6.37
CA GLU A 110 -1.80 1.87 -6.85
C GLU A 110 -0.99 3.09 -6.42
N ASN A 111 -0.63 3.99 -7.35
CA ASN A 111 -0.23 5.34 -6.97
C ASN A 111 -1.47 6.10 -6.54
N VAL A 112 -1.45 6.59 -5.32
CA VAL A 112 -2.61 7.11 -4.63
C VAL A 112 -2.48 8.57 -4.20
N GLY A 113 -1.36 9.22 -4.52
CA GLY A 113 -1.15 10.61 -4.14
C GLY A 113 0.31 11.00 -4.07
N ASP A 114 0.51 12.29 -3.88
CA ASP A 114 1.82 12.92 -3.87
C ASP A 114 2.27 13.26 -2.46
N CYS A 115 3.57 13.16 -2.21
CA CYS A 115 4.19 13.52 -0.95
C CYS A 115 5.07 14.76 -1.13
N TYR A 116 4.98 15.69 -0.19
CA TYR A 116 5.79 16.90 -0.22
C TYR A 116 6.42 17.17 1.13
N TRP A 117 7.50 17.95 1.07
CA TRP A 117 8.23 18.44 2.23
C TRP A 117 7.30 19.31 3.08
N ALA A 118 7.04 18.88 4.32
CA ALA A 118 6.09 19.55 5.20
C ALA A 118 6.69 19.72 6.60
N PRO A 119 7.86 20.37 6.71
CA PRO A 119 8.73 20.26 7.88
C PRO A 119 8.03 20.65 9.17
N GLY A 120 8.01 19.71 10.11
CA GLY A 120 7.65 19.90 11.49
C GLY A 120 8.18 18.76 12.32
N ASN A 121 8.71 19.10 13.49
CA ASN A 121 9.53 18.17 14.24
C ASN A 121 8.67 17.26 15.12
N ASN A 122 8.77 15.97 14.80
CA ASN A 122 8.47 14.81 15.64
C ASN A 122 6.99 14.46 15.83
N ALA A 123 6.71 13.18 15.63
CA ALA A 123 5.39 12.58 15.85
C ALA A 123 4.98 12.50 17.33
N CYS A 124 5.78 13.02 18.25
CA CYS A 124 5.42 13.18 19.66
C CYS A 124 6.53 13.97 20.40
N VAL A 125 6.71 15.24 20.10
CA VAL A 125 7.47 16.16 20.95
C VAL A 125 6.51 17.30 21.30
N ALA A 126 6.25 17.48 22.59
CA ALA A 126 5.18 18.30 23.14
C ALA A 126 4.94 19.62 22.38
N GLY A 127 3.74 19.81 21.82
CA GLY A 127 3.34 21.01 21.08
C GLY A 127 1.92 20.92 20.52
N GLU A 128 1.33 22.09 20.17
CA GLU A 128 -0.07 22.22 19.72
C GLU A 128 -0.31 21.77 18.25
N SER A 129 0.76 21.45 17.50
CA SER A 129 0.64 21.01 16.11
C SER A 129 1.58 19.87 15.79
N PHE A 130 1.04 18.66 15.64
CA PHE A 130 1.77 17.47 15.21
C PHE A 130 1.99 17.49 13.71
N LYS A 131 3.14 18.01 13.29
CA LYS A 131 3.54 18.07 11.89
C LYS A 131 4.56 16.97 11.58
N GLY A 132 4.46 16.39 10.39
CA GLY A 132 5.41 15.41 9.88
C GLY A 132 6.67 16.05 9.34
N GLN A 133 7.63 15.22 8.98
CA GLN A 133 8.71 15.59 8.08
C GLN A 133 8.19 15.67 6.63
N TRP A 134 7.32 14.72 6.27
CA TRP A 134 6.64 14.63 4.99
C TRP A 134 5.12 14.59 5.19
N GLN A 135 4.37 15.16 4.25
CA GLN A 135 2.91 15.00 4.16
C GLN A 135 2.56 14.45 2.78
N CYS A 136 1.86 13.32 2.76
CA CYS A 136 1.30 12.72 1.57
C CYS A 136 -0.18 13.04 1.48
N VAL A 137 -0.61 13.65 0.38
CA VAL A 137 -2.02 13.96 0.08
C VAL A 137 -2.55 12.85 -0.82
N LEU A 138 -3.53 12.12 -0.32
CA LEU A 138 -4.16 11.04 -1.06
C LEU A 138 -5.22 11.63 -2.00
N ASN A 139 -5.07 11.33 -3.29
CA ASN A 139 -5.96 11.77 -4.37
C ASN A 139 -7.00 10.70 -4.74
N ASP A 140 -7.09 9.62 -3.96
CA ASP A 140 -8.04 8.51 -4.16
C ASP A 140 -9.48 8.85 -3.82
N GLY A 141 -9.70 10.09 -3.38
CA GLY A 141 -11.00 10.69 -3.19
C GLY A 141 -11.38 11.55 -4.38
N ASN A 142 -11.76 10.92 -5.49
CA ASN A 142 -13.01 11.38 -6.07
C ASN A 142 -14.07 11.14 -4.97
N MET A 143 -14.50 12.24 -4.38
CA MET A 143 -15.55 12.33 -3.36
C MET A 143 -16.82 11.59 -3.81
#